data_AF-A0AAP0ENB0-F1
#
_entry.id   AF-A0AAP0ENB0-F1
#
_cell.length_a   1.000
_cell.length_b   1.000
_cell.length_c   1.000
_cell.angle_alpha   90.00
_cell.angle_beta   90.00
_cell.angle_gamma   90.00
#
_symmetry.space_group_name_H-M   'P 1'
#
loop_
_entity.id
_entity.type
_entity.pdbx_description
1 polymer ?
#
loop_
_entity_poly.entity_id
_entity_poly.type
_entity_poly.pdbx_seq_one_letter_code
_entity_poly.pdbx_strand_id
1 'polypeptide(L)'
;MEQWFLYVRQTIVSDASIALSRAVCVATRYSAVRRQFGAKNGGLETQVIDYKTQQNRLFPLLASAYAFRFVGEWLKWLYTDVTQRLQAKDFSTLPEAHACTAGLKSLTTSFTAVSYQIERLS
;
A
#
# COMPACT_ATOMS: atom_id res chain seq x y z
N MET A 1 -1.14 -1.00 28.36
CA MET A 1 -1.58 0.11 27.49
C MET A 1 -0.68 0.22 26.24
N GLU A 2 0.64 0.18 26.39
CA GLU A 2 1.66 0.23 25.31
C GLU A 2 1.47 -0.82 24.20
N GLN A 3 1.26 -2.10 24.57
CA GLN A 3 1.10 -3.20 23.60
C GLN A 3 -0.15 -3.06 22.71
N TRP A 4 -1.21 -2.44 23.24
CA TRP A 4 -2.46 -2.24 22.51
C TRP A 4 -2.29 -1.20 21.39
N PHE A 5 -1.58 -0.10 21.67
CA PHE A 5 -1.32 0.93 20.66
C PHE A 5 -0.49 0.41 19.49
N LEU A 6 0.53 -0.41 19.76
CA LEU A 6 1.35 -1.04 18.71
C LEU A 6 0.53 -2.01 17.85
N TYR A 7 -0.31 -2.84 18.51
CA TYR A 7 -1.19 -3.78 17.81
C TYR A 7 -2.17 -3.07 16.88
N VAL A 8 -2.88 -2.04 17.37
CA VAL A 8 -3.84 -1.27 16.56
C VAL A 8 -3.16 -0.57 15.38
N ARG A 9 -1.93 -0.06 15.54
CA ARG A 9 -1.19 0.56 14.41
C ARG A 9 -0.80 -0.49 13.36
N GLN A 10 -0.39 -1.69 13.80
CA GLN A 10 -0.06 -2.79 12.92
C GLN A 10 -1.27 -3.23 12.09
N THR A 11 -2.45 -3.35 12.70
CA THR A 11 -3.68 -3.74 11.97
C THR A 11 -4.08 -2.68 10.94
N ILE A 12 -4.03 -1.39 11.29
CA ILE A 12 -4.32 -0.29 10.36
C ILE A 12 -3.39 -0.33 9.13
N VAL A 13 -2.09 -0.55 9.33
CA VAL A 13 -1.11 -0.65 8.24
C VAL A 13 -1.42 -1.86 7.35
N SER A 14 -1.75 -2.99 7.95
CA SER A 14 -2.14 -4.20 7.22
C SER A 14 -3.41 -3.97 6.39
N ASP A 15 -4.44 -3.35 6.97
CA ASP A 15 -5.70 -3.08 6.29
C ASP A 15 -5.53 -2.09 5.14
N ALA A 16 -4.72 -1.04 5.34
CA ALA A 16 -4.37 -0.09 4.28
C ALA A 16 -3.67 -0.78 3.11
N SER A 17 -2.76 -1.73 3.38
CA SER A 17 -2.07 -2.50 2.32
C SER A 17 -3.03 -3.36 1.50
N ILE A 18 -4.04 -3.94 2.15
CA ILE A 18 -5.06 -4.77 1.50
C ILE A 18 -5.98 -3.90 0.64
N ALA A 19 -6.44 -2.77 1.19
CA ALA A 19 -7.26 -1.80 0.47
C ALA A 19 -6.54 -1.29 -0.79
N LEU A 20 -5.28 -0.90 -0.66
CA LEU A 20 -4.45 -0.48 -1.79
C LEU A 20 -4.31 -1.58 -2.85
N SER A 21 -4.00 -2.81 -2.43
CA SER A 21 -3.83 -3.94 -3.35
C SER A 21 -5.11 -4.22 -4.15
N ARG A 22 -6.28 -4.10 -3.52
CA ARG A 22 -7.57 -4.26 -4.18
C ARG A 22 -7.83 -3.14 -5.19
N ALA A 23 -7.58 -1.88 -4.81
CA ALA A 23 -7.72 -0.74 -5.69
C ALA A 23 -6.83 -0.87 -6.95
N VAL A 24 -5.54 -1.14 -6.75
CA VAL A 24 -4.60 -1.32 -7.87
C VAL A 24 -5.00 -2.49 -8.78
N CYS A 25 -5.53 -3.58 -8.22
CA CYS A 25 -6.02 -4.71 -9.00
C CYS A 25 -7.18 -4.32 -9.92
N VAL A 26 -8.17 -3.57 -9.39
CA VAL A 26 -9.31 -3.08 -10.18
C VAL A 26 -8.83 -2.09 -11.25
N ALA A 27 -8.02 -1.09 -10.88
CA ALA A 27 -7.47 -0.11 -11.80
C ALA A 27 -6.65 -0.75 -12.94
N THR A 28 -5.87 -1.78 -12.65
CA THR A 28 -5.06 -2.51 -13.65
C THR A 28 -5.94 -3.28 -14.62
N ARG A 29 -6.94 -4.02 -14.11
CA ARG A 29 -7.88 -4.78 -14.95
C ARG A 29 -8.72 -3.84 -15.82
N TYR A 30 -9.21 -2.75 -15.24
CA TYR A 30 -9.97 -1.74 -15.98
C TYR A 30 -9.12 -1.08 -17.06
N SER A 31 -7.88 -0.69 -16.75
CA SER A 31 -6.96 -0.08 -17.73
C SER A 31 -6.58 -1.01 -18.88
N ALA A 32 -6.57 -2.33 -18.64
CA ALA A 32 -6.32 -3.34 -19.68
C ALA A 32 -7.56 -3.58 -20.58
N VAL A 33 -8.78 -3.47 -20.05
CA VAL A 33 -10.01 -3.66 -20.84
C VAL A 33 -10.42 -2.37 -21.54
N ARG A 34 -10.32 -1.22 -20.86
CA ARG A 34 -10.69 0.09 -21.40
C ARG A 34 -9.78 0.43 -22.56
N ARG A 35 -10.41 0.74 -23.69
CA ARG A 35 -9.78 1.29 -24.87
C ARG A 35 -10.37 2.67 -25.11
N GLN A 36 -9.53 3.64 -25.37
CA GLN A 36 -9.96 5.01 -25.56
C GLN A 36 -8.88 5.80 -26.29
N PHE A 37 -9.28 6.51 -27.35
CA PHE A 37 -8.38 7.21 -28.27
C PHE A 37 -7.42 6.25 -29.02
N GLY A 38 -6.64 6.80 -29.95
CA GLY A 38 -5.59 6.03 -30.64
C GLY A 38 -6.07 5.15 -31.80
N ALA A 39 -7.32 5.31 -32.29
CA ALA A 39 -7.77 4.67 -33.52
C ALA A 39 -6.91 5.14 -34.71
N LYS A 40 -5.88 4.37 -35.08
CA LYS A 40 -5.20 4.56 -36.35
C LYS A 40 -6.14 4.04 -37.45
N ASN A 41 -6.64 4.95 -38.30
CA ASN A 41 -7.43 4.64 -39.50
C ASN A 41 -8.64 3.69 -39.26
N GLY A 42 -9.48 3.97 -38.26
CA GLY A 42 -10.71 3.20 -38.03
C GLY A 42 -10.51 1.79 -37.45
N GLY A 43 -9.29 1.45 -37.01
CA GLY A 43 -9.01 0.23 -36.27
C GLY A 43 -9.43 0.30 -34.79
N LEU A 44 -9.29 -0.83 -34.09
CA LEU A 44 -9.53 -0.95 -32.65
C LEU A 44 -8.76 0.12 -31.86
N GLU A 45 -9.45 0.80 -30.95
CA GLU A 45 -8.84 1.78 -30.04
C GLU A 45 -7.73 1.17 -29.18
N THR A 46 -6.74 1.99 -28.82
CA THR A 46 -5.60 1.58 -27.98
C THR A 46 -6.05 1.38 -26.54
N GLN A 47 -5.51 0.36 -25.86
CA GLN A 47 -5.79 0.14 -24.44
C GLN A 47 -5.18 1.26 -23.60
N VAL A 48 -5.91 1.69 -22.56
CA VAL A 48 -5.47 2.82 -21.74
C VAL A 48 -4.16 2.51 -20.99
N ILE A 49 -3.91 1.23 -20.68
CA ILE A 49 -2.66 0.76 -20.06
C ILE A 49 -1.42 0.93 -20.95
N ASP A 50 -1.56 1.07 -22.27
CA ASP A 50 -0.42 1.25 -23.18
C ASP A 50 0.13 2.68 -23.17
N TYR A 51 -0.62 3.64 -22.63
CA TYR A 51 -0.15 5.01 -22.49
C TYR A 51 0.89 5.11 -21.37
N LYS A 52 2.06 5.67 -21.69
CA LYS A 52 3.12 5.91 -20.70
C LYS A 52 2.68 6.76 -19.51
N THR A 53 1.74 7.69 -19.72
CA THR A 53 1.15 8.51 -18.64
C THR A 53 0.36 7.65 -17.66
N GLN A 54 -0.39 6.65 -18.15
CA GLN A 54 -1.13 5.72 -17.31
C GLN A 54 -0.17 4.74 -16.60
N GLN A 55 0.83 4.21 -17.30
CA GLN A 55 1.85 3.34 -16.72
C GLN A 55 2.62 4.03 -15.59
N ASN A 56 3.03 5.28 -15.78
CA ASN A 56 3.71 6.07 -14.75
C ASN A 56 2.84 6.34 -13.52
N ARG A 57 1.51 6.28 -13.63
CA ARG A 57 0.60 6.40 -12.48
C ARG A 57 0.35 5.04 -11.83
N LEU A 58 0.12 4.00 -12.62
CA LEU A 58 -0.31 2.69 -12.15
C LEU A 58 0.84 1.82 -11.61
N PHE A 59 1.99 1.79 -12.28
CA PHE A 59 3.10 0.91 -11.90
C PHE A 59 3.75 1.28 -10.56
N PRO A 60 3.93 2.57 -10.20
CA PRO A 60 4.40 2.91 -8.86
C PRO A 60 3.43 2.49 -7.76
N LEU A 61 2.12 2.54 -8.01
CA LEU A 61 1.11 2.08 -7.04
C LEU A 61 1.17 0.55 -6.87
N LEU A 62 1.37 -0.18 -7.97
CA LEU A 62 1.58 -1.63 -7.93
C LEU A 62 2.84 -1.98 -7.14
N ALA A 63 3.97 -1.32 -7.41
CA ALA A 63 5.20 -1.52 -6.66
C ALA A 63 5.02 -1.21 -5.17
N SER A 64 4.31 -0.12 -4.85
CA SER A 64 4.00 0.29 -3.48
C SER A 64 3.10 -0.73 -2.76
N ALA A 65 2.13 -1.33 -3.46
CA ALA A 65 1.29 -2.39 -2.90
C ALA A 65 2.11 -3.62 -2.46
N TYR A 66 3.08 -4.04 -3.26
CA TYR A 66 4.01 -5.11 -2.88
C TYR A 66 4.95 -4.68 -1.74
N ALA A 67 5.49 -3.46 -1.78
CA ALA A 67 6.33 -2.93 -0.71
C ALA A 67 5.58 -2.93 0.63
N PHE A 68 4.34 -2.46 0.67
CA PHE A 68 3.53 -2.47 1.89
C PHE A 68 3.16 -3.88 2.36
N ARG A 69 3.03 -4.86 1.46
CA ARG A 69 2.85 -6.26 1.85
C ARG A 69 4.06 -6.75 2.66
N PHE A 70 5.27 -6.57 2.13
CA PHE A 70 6.50 -7.00 2.81
C PHE A 70 6.70 -6.26 4.14
N VAL A 71 6.42 -4.96 4.15
CA VAL A 71 6.52 -4.18 5.38
C VAL A 71 5.47 -4.61 6.42
N GLY A 72 4.27 -5.00 5.99
CA GLY A 72 3.24 -5.57 6.86
C GLY A 72 3.67 -6.89 7.53
N GLU A 73 4.39 -7.76 6.80
CA GLU A 73 4.98 -8.98 7.34
C GLU A 73 6.11 -8.68 8.32
N TRP A 74 7.00 -7.73 7.98
CA TRP A 74 8.06 -7.27 8.88
C TRP A 74 7.49 -6.66 10.17
N LEU A 75 6.41 -5.88 10.09
CA LEU A 75 5.72 -5.31 11.24
C LEU A 75 5.14 -6.38 12.17
N LYS A 76 4.63 -7.49 11.62
CA LYS A 76 4.18 -8.63 12.44
C LYS A 76 5.35 -9.24 13.21
N TRP A 77 6.47 -9.46 12.54
CA TRP A 77 7.69 -9.96 13.17
C TRP A 77 8.18 -9.01 14.28
N LEU A 78 8.25 -7.71 13.99
CA LEU A 78 8.66 -6.68 14.95
C LEU A 78 7.74 -6.67 16.18
N TYR A 79 6.42 -6.79 15.98
CA TYR A 79 5.47 -6.86 17.08
C TYR A 79 5.71 -8.08 17.98
N THR A 80 5.98 -9.25 17.38
CA THR A 80 6.31 -10.46 18.15
C THR A 80 7.61 -10.31 18.93
N ASP A 81 8.67 -9.77 18.32
CA ASP A 81 9.97 -9.51 18.98
C ASP A 81 9.82 -8.56 20.17
N VAL A 82 9.15 -7.42 19.95
CA VAL A 82 8.90 -6.42 21.01
C VAL A 82 8.05 -7.01 22.14
N THR A 83 7.06 -7.84 21.82
CA THR A 83 6.22 -8.50 22.83
C THR A 83 7.03 -9.47 23.68
N GLN A 84 7.94 -10.24 23.06
CA GLN A 84 8.82 -11.18 23.76
C GLN A 84 9.83 -10.45 24.65
N ARG A 85 10.44 -9.37 24.16
CA ARG A 85 11.35 -8.52 24.96
C ARG A 85 10.64 -7.85 26.13
N LEU A 86 9.39 -7.43 25.96
CA LEU A 86 8.59 -6.85 27.03
C LEU A 86 8.33 -7.86 28.16
N GLN A 87 8.10 -9.14 27.83
CA GLN A 87 7.98 -10.21 28.83
C GLN A 87 9.28 -10.40 29.62
N ALA A 88 10.43 -10.21 28.98
CA ALA A 88 11.75 -10.22 29.61
C ALA A 88 12.10 -8.91 30.37
N LYS A 89 11.15 -7.95 30.44
CA LYS A 89 11.35 -6.59 31.02
C LYS A 89 12.44 -5.76 30.33
N ASP A 90 12.75 -6.05 29.06
CA ASP A 90 13.61 -5.22 28.22
C ASP A 90 12.74 -4.20 27.46
N PHE A 91 12.95 -2.92 27.74
CA PHE A 91 12.22 -1.80 27.12
C PHE A 91 13.06 -1.02 26.10
N SER A 92 14.29 -1.46 25.82
CA SER A 92 15.24 -0.73 24.97
C SER A 92 14.74 -0.51 23.54
N THR A 93 13.99 -1.47 22.98
CA THR A 93 13.48 -1.43 21.59
C THR A 93 12.10 -0.78 21.45
N LEU A 94 11.45 -0.45 22.57
CA LEU A 94 10.10 0.13 22.59
C LEU A 94 10.01 1.49 21.88
N PRO A 95 10.96 2.44 22.07
CA PRO A 95 10.92 3.74 21.38
C PRO A 95 11.05 3.61 19.87
N GLU A 96 11.93 2.71 19.40
CA GLU A 96 12.13 2.44 17.98
C GLU A 96 10.86 1.84 17.35
N ALA A 97 10.22 0.87 18.01
CA ALA A 97 8.98 0.27 17.55
C ALA A 97 7.85 1.29 17.44
N HIS A 98 7.74 2.23 18.40
CA HIS A 98 6.77 3.32 18.35
C HIS A 98 7.03 4.29 17.20
N ALA A 99 8.28 4.68 16.99
CA ALA A 99 8.67 5.58 15.90
C ALA A 99 8.39 4.92 14.54
N CYS A 100 8.80 3.67 14.35
CA CYS A 100 8.55 2.91 13.12
C CYS A 100 7.05 2.77 12.85
N THR A 101 6.25 2.32 13.82
CA THR A 101 4.80 2.11 13.63
C THR A 101 4.05 3.42 13.37
N ALA A 102 4.45 4.54 13.98
CA ALA A 102 3.86 5.85 13.72
C ALA A 102 4.18 6.37 12.31
N GLY A 103 5.45 6.27 11.89
CA GLY A 103 5.88 6.64 10.54
C GLY A 103 5.19 5.80 9.47
N LEU A 104 5.11 4.48 9.70
CA LEU A 104 4.45 3.55 8.79
C LEU A 104 2.97 3.81 8.63
N LYS A 105 2.24 4.04 9.73
CA LYS A 105 0.83 4.44 9.66
C LYS A 105 0.64 5.69 8.80
N SER A 106 1.47 6.71 9.00
CA SER A 106 1.38 7.97 8.25
C SER A 106 1.64 7.77 6.76
N LEU A 107 2.68 7.01 6.42
CA LEU A 107 3.04 6.67 5.04
C LEU A 107 1.94 5.87 4.34
N THR A 108 1.48 4.77 4.93
CA THR A 108 0.46 3.93 4.29
C THR A 108 -0.85 4.66 4.09
N THR A 109 -1.24 5.54 5.03
CA THR A 109 -2.47 6.34 4.90
C THR A 109 -2.35 7.35 3.76
N SER A 110 -1.21 8.05 3.67
CA SER A 110 -0.96 9.03 2.61
C SER A 110 -0.96 8.38 1.22
N PHE A 111 -0.30 7.23 1.07
CA PHE A 111 -0.28 6.49 -0.20
C PHE A 111 -1.66 5.93 -0.57
N THR A 112 -2.42 5.42 0.39
CA THR A 112 -3.78 4.92 0.13
C THR A 112 -4.70 6.04 -0.37
N ALA A 113 -4.60 7.24 0.22
CA ALA A 113 -5.37 8.41 -0.23
C ALA A 113 -5.02 8.83 -1.66
N VAL A 114 -3.73 8.86 -2.02
CA VAL A 114 -3.28 9.14 -3.40
C VAL A 114 -3.82 8.12 -4.39
N SER A 115 -3.88 6.84 -3.98
CA SER A 115 -4.33 5.75 -4.82
C SER A 115 -5.82 5.84 -5.16
N TYR A 116 -6.64 6.18 -4.17
CA TYR A 116 -8.07 6.50 -4.38
C TYR A 116 -8.27 7.66 -5.36
N GLN A 117 -7.42 8.69 -5.28
CA GLN A 117 -7.50 9.83 -6.19
C GLN A 117 -7.18 9.43 -7.64
N ILE A 118 -6.28 8.48 -7.83
CA ILE A 118 -5.91 7.98 -9.16
C ILE A 118 -7.01 7.10 -9.74
N GLU A 119 -7.64 6.22 -8.96
CA GLU A 119 -8.81 5.44 -9.38
C GLU A 119 -9.98 6.33 -9.82
N ARG A 120 -10.22 7.44 -9.13
CA ARG A 120 -11.31 8.37 -9.48
C ARG A 120 -11.06 9.12 -10.80
N LEU A 121 -9.81 9.26 -11.21
CA LEU A 121 -9.40 10.02 -12.39
C LEU A 121 -9.18 9.16 -13.65
N SER A 122 -9.24 7.83 -13.52
CA SER A 122 -9.13 6.85 -14.62
C SER A 122 -10.49 6.36 -15.09
#